data_AF-A0A7S1NHU7-F1
#
_entry.id   AF-A0A7S1NHU7-F1
#
_cell.length_a   1.000
_cell.length_b   1.000
_cell.length_c   1.000
_cell.angle_alpha   90.00
_cell.angle_beta   90.00
_cell.angle_gamma   90.00
#
_symmetry.space_group_name_H-M   'P 1'
#
loop_
_entity.id
_entity.type
_entity.pdbx_description
1 polymer ?
#
loop_
_entity_poly.entity_id
_entity_poly.type
_entity_poly.pdbx_seq_one_letter_code
_entity_poly.pdbx_strand_id
1 'polypeptide(L)'
;HAIKVALYNLPGATSQENAERLLPIGRRISLREPFLKILADGCRGIRVDNPADVVLHDGPRRDGTALEELKQAGNDAFKAQDFEVAVLRWEEGLAHPEVATAQLLLSNRAQARLAWSTGNASGSVCDAAAAVILRPTCRKSWRRLGESFRRSNLPAAARQADICAQRVLQTPAATAAEVEEATVMESPEGKGADALLLGVLQGAPPCELSPAEVEPLEVQ
;
A
#
# COMPACT_ATOMS: atom_id res chain seq x y z
N HIS A 1 19.02 18.55 -8.59
CA HIS A 1 18.35 19.25 -9.70
C HIS A 1 17.21 18.37 -10.22
N ALA A 2 15.96 18.75 -10.00
CA ALA A 2 14.82 18.01 -10.53
C ALA A 2 14.73 18.24 -12.05
N ILE A 3 14.66 17.16 -12.84
CA ILE A 3 14.40 17.25 -14.27
C ILE A 3 12.93 17.63 -14.43
N LYS A 4 12.66 18.83 -14.94
CA LYS A 4 11.29 19.27 -15.24
C LYS A 4 10.94 18.83 -16.66
N VAL A 5 10.03 17.87 -16.77
CA VAL A 5 9.53 17.42 -18.08
C VAL A 5 8.26 18.21 -18.40
N ALA A 6 8.28 18.97 -19.49
CA ALA A 6 7.13 19.70 -20.00
C ALA A 6 6.64 19.02 -21.28
N LEU A 7 5.42 18.45 -21.25
CA LEU A 7 4.80 17.81 -22.41
C LEU A 7 3.98 18.84 -23.17
N TYR A 8 4.30 19.02 -24.45
CA TYR A 8 3.54 19.86 -25.36
C TYR A 8 2.62 18.99 -26.22
N ASN A 9 1.44 19.51 -26.54
CA ASN A 9 0.48 18.84 -27.43
C ASN A 9 -0.04 17.49 -26.89
N LEU A 10 -0.31 17.41 -25.59
CA LEU A 10 -0.86 16.19 -24.98
C LEU A 10 -2.26 15.89 -25.56
N PRO A 11 -2.50 14.70 -26.14
CA PRO A 11 -3.79 14.37 -26.71
C PRO A 11 -4.89 14.41 -25.65
N GLY A 12 -5.96 15.17 -25.93
CA GLY A 12 -7.10 15.36 -25.01
C GLY A 12 -6.91 16.47 -23.97
N ALA A 13 -5.71 17.05 -23.84
CA ALA A 13 -5.49 18.18 -22.95
C ALA A 13 -5.89 19.49 -23.63
N THR A 14 -6.99 20.07 -23.17
CA THR A 14 -7.49 21.40 -23.61
C THR A 14 -7.09 22.54 -22.68
N SER A 15 -6.65 22.21 -21.45
CA SER A 15 -6.18 23.13 -20.43
C SER A 15 -5.14 22.45 -19.54
N GLN A 16 -4.37 23.24 -18.78
CA GLN A 16 -3.38 22.71 -17.84
C GLN A 16 -4.04 21.85 -16.74
N GLU A 17 -5.19 22.28 -16.22
CA GLU A 17 -5.94 21.52 -15.22
C GLU A 17 -6.41 20.15 -15.76
N ASN A 18 -6.87 20.11 -17.01
CA ASN A 18 -7.23 18.85 -17.67
C ASN A 18 -5.99 17.96 -17.90
N ALA A 19 -4.85 18.55 -18.25
CA ALA A 19 -3.59 17.82 -18.39
C ALA A 19 -3.15 17.16 -17.08
N GLU A 20 -3.28 17.86 -15.95
CA GLU A 20 -2.99 17.31 -14.61
C GLU A 20 -3.91 16.13 -14.25
N ARG A 21 -5.18 16.18 -14.68
CA ARG A 21 -6.12 15.05 -14.51
C ARG A 21 -5.81 13.88 -15.43
N LEU A 22 -5.27 14.12 -16.63
CA LEU A 22 -4.85 13.08 -17.58
C LEU A 22 -3.53 12.41 -17.19
N LEU A 23 -2.71 13.11 -16.39
CA LEU A 23 -1.39 12.67 -15.92
C LEU A 23 -1.30 12.66 -14.40
N PRO A 24 -2.13 11.87 -13.69
CA PRO A 24 -1.96 11.70 -12.26
C PRO A 24 -0.60 11.06 -11.97
N ILE A 25 -0.06 11.30 -10.77
CA ILE A 25 1.16 10.65 -10.31
C ILE A 25 1.00 9.13 -10.46
N GLY A 26 1.97 8.48 -11.09
CA GLY A 26 1.95 7.05 -11.40
C GLY A 26 1.41 6.70 -12.80
N ARG A 27 0.79 7.65 -13.53
CA ARG A 27 0.36 7.44 -14.92
C ARG A 27 1.56 7.23 -15.83
N ARG A 28 1.52 6.16 -16.63
CA ARG A 28 2.55 5.85 -17.62
C ARG A 28 2.27 6.49 -18.97
N ILE A 29 3.32 7.05 -19.55
CA ILE A 29 3.32 7.62 -20.90
C ILE A 29 4.46 7.02 -21.71
N SER A 30 4.22 6.72 -22.97
CA SER A 30 5.26 6.47 -23.96
C SER A 30 5.32 7.63 -24.93
N LEU A 31 6.53 8.10 -25.19
CA LEU A 31 6.80 9.15 -26.16
C LEU A 31 7.53 8.51 -27.33
N ARG A 32 6.92 8.52 -28.51
CA ARG A 32 7.59 8.15 -29.75
C ARG A 32 8.41 9.36 -30.20
N GLU A 33 9.70 9.13 -30.46
CA GLU A 33 10.61 10.15 -30.98
C GLU A 33 10.72 11.43 -30.12
N PRO A 34 11.00 11.33 -28.81
CA PRO A 34 11.17 12.50 -27.96
C PRO A 34 12.45 13.24 -28.35
N PHE A 35 12.37 14.57 -28.44
CA PHE A 35 13.56 15.40 -28.59
C PHE A 35 13.77 16.30 -27.39
N LEU A 36 15.01 16.30 -26.90
CA LEU A 36 15.42 17.15 -25.79
C LEU A 36 15.53 18.59 -26.28
N LYS A 37 14.87 19.51 -25.58
CA LYS A 37 14.90 20.94 -25.89
C LYS A 37 15.16 21.75 -24.63
N ILE A 38 15.95 22.81 -24.75
CA ILE A 38 16.06 23.83 -23.69
C ILE A 38 14.84 24.75 -23.82
N LEU A 39 14.03 24.79 -22.77
CA LEU A 39 12.84 25.62 -22.64
C LEU A 39 13.23 27.09 -22.45
N ALA A 40 12.26 28.00 -22.61
CA ALA A 40 12.50 29.45 -22.49
C ALA A 40 12.96 29.88 -21.08
N ASP A 41 12.68 29.08 -20.06
CA ASP A 41 13.13 29.26 -18.68
C ASP A 41 14.54 28.68 -18.42
N GLY A 42 15.22 28.18 -19.46
CA GLY A 42 16.54 27.55 -19.37
C GLY A 42 16.51 26.10 -18.88
N CYS A 43 15.34 25.53 -18.58
CA CYS A 43 15.23 24.13 -18.15
C CYS A 43 15.32 23.16 -19.34
N ARG A 44 15.83 21.94 -19.10
CA ARG A 44 15.80 20.86 -20.09
C ARG A 44 14.42 20.20 -20.09
N GLY A 45 13.70 20.26 -21.20
CA GLY A 45 12.38 19.65 -21.39
C GLY A 45 12.36 18.66 -22.55
N ILE A 46 11.33 17.81 -22.60
CA ILE A 46 11.11 16.85 -23.69
C ILE A 46 9.97 17.38 -24.54
N ARG A 47 10.25 17.75 -25.79
CA ARG A 47 9.21 18.19 -26.71
C ARG A 47 8.76 17.01 -27.58
N VAL A 48 7.46 16.96 -27.84
CA VAL A 48 6.79 15.99 -28.69
C VAL A 48 5.97 16.80 -29.67
N ASP A 49 6.24 16.68 -30.97
CA ASP A 49 5.62 17.54 -31.97
C ASP A 49 4.26 17.02 -32.43
N ASN A 50 4.10 15.70 -32.55
CA ASN A 50 2.86 15.08 -32.96
C ASN A 50 2.13 14.49 -31.74
N PRO A 51 0.85 14.84 -31.51
CA PRO A 51 0.10 14.33 -30.36
C PRO A 51 -0.09 12.81 -30.42
N ALA A 52 -0.08 12.20 -31.61
CA ALA A 52 -0.17 10.76 -31.78
C ALA A 52 1.08 10.00 -31.28
N ASP A 53 2.19 10.71 -31.05
CA ASP A 53 3.42 10.14 -30.50
C ASP A 53 3.38 10.03 -28.98
N VAL A 54 2.37 10.61 -28.33
CA VAL A 54 2.11 10.42 -26.90
C VAL A 54 1.07 9.33 -26.70
N VAL A 55 1.50 8.19 -26.19
CA VAL A 55 0.61 7.09 -25.82
C VAL A 55 0.44 7.07 -24.32
N LEU A 56 -0.80 7.27 -23.86
CA LEU A 56 -1.18 7.11 -22.46
C LEU A 56 -1.50 5.64 -22.20
N HIS A 57 -0.89 5.06 -21.17
CA HIS A 57 -1.12 3.64 -20.82
C HIS A 57 -2.02 3.49 -19.61
N ASP A 58 -3.13 2.79 -19.79
CA ASP A 58 -4.02 2.34 -18.72
C ASP A 58 -3.41 1.16 -17.96
N GLY A 59 -3.08 1.41 -16.68
CA GLY A 59 -2.61 0.38 -15.76
C GLY A 59 -1.09 0.25 -15.65
N PRO A 60 -0.62 -0.76 -14.90
CA PRO A 60 0.79 -1.01 -14.59
C PRO A 60 1.56 -1.51 -15.82
N ARG A 61 2.88 -1.65 -15.69
CA ARG A 61 3.73 -2.36 -16.66
C ARG A 61 3.08 -3.70 -17.05
N ARG A 62 2.86 -3.90 -18.35
CA ARG A 62 2.73 -5.24 -18.95
C ARG A 62 4.07 -5.82 -19.37
N ASP A 63 5.15 -5.10 -19.08
CA ASP A 63 6.50 -5.63 -19.11
C ASP A 63 6.43 -6.89 -18.28
N GLY A 64 6.69 -8.05 -18.87
CA GLY A 64 6.56 -9.34 -18.20
C GLY A 64 7.59 -9.56 -17.08
N THR A 65 8.00 -8.51 -16.36
CA THR A 65 8.63 -8.63 -15.05
C THR A 65 7.71 -9.48 -14.20
N ALA A 66 8.19 -10.67 -13.89
CA ALA A 66 7.41 -11.65 -13.15
C ALA A 66 6.98 -11.02 -11.82
N LEU A 67 5.78 -11.35 -11.35
CA LEU A 67 5.25 -10.85 -10.08
C LEU A 67 6.24 -11.05 -8.91
N GLU A 68 7.00 -12.14 -8.95
CA GLU A 68 8.07 -12.43 -8.00
C GLU A 68 9.22 -11.42 -8.04
N GLU A 69 9.60 -10.89 -9.21
CA GLU A 69 10.61 -9.84 -9.33
C GLU A 69 10.12 -8.53 -8.71
N LEU A 70 8.84 -8.18 -8.91
CA LEU A 70 8.23 -6.98 -8.31
C LEU A 70 8.15 -7.11 -6.78
N LYS A 71 7.75 -8.29 -6.29
CA LYS A 71 7.76 -8.61 -4.85
C LYS A 71 9.16 -8.46 -4.28
N GLN A 72 10.15 -9.07 -4.93
CA GLN A 72 11.53 -9.06 -4.48
C GLN A 72 12.14 -7.65 -4.51
N ALA A 73 11.93 -6.90 -5.60
CA ALA A 73 12.38 -5.51 -5.71
C ALA A 73 11.77 -4.61 -4.64
N GLY A 74 10.48 -4.80 -4.31
CA GLY A 74 9.84 -4.09 -3.19
C GLY A 74 10.44 -4.46 -1.83
N ASN A 75 10.73 -5.76 -1.62
CA ASN A 75 11.39 -6.22 -0.39
C ASN A 75 12.81 -5.65 -0.25
N ASP A 76 13.58 -5.60 -1.33
CA ASP A 76 14.94 -5.08 -1.34
C ASP A 76 14.96 -3.56 -1.11
N ALA A 77 14.04 -2.82 -1.73
CA ALA A 77 13.84 -1.39 -1.46
C ALA A 77 13.45 -1.14 0.00
N PHE A 78 12.56 -1.96 0.57
CA PHE A 78 12.18 -1.85 1.98
C PHE A 78 13.37 -2.10 2.93
N LYS A 79 14.21 -3.10 2.64
CA LYS A 79 15.44 -3.36 3.39
C LYS A 79 16.42 -2.18 3.29
N ALA A 80 16.48 -1.53 2.13
CA ALA A 80 17.29 -0.34 1.91
C ALA A 80 16.68 0.93 2.54
N GLN A 81 15.54 0.83 3.24
CA GLN A 81 14.78 1.96 3.80
C GLN A 81 14.27 2.96 2.74
N ASP A 82 14.26 2.56 1.46
CA ASP A 82 13.63 3.31 0.38
C ASP A 82 12.15 2.94 0.30
N PHE A 83 11.38 3.50 1.24
CA PHE A 83 9.97 3.17 1.42
C PHE A 83 9.10 3.66 0.25
N GLU A 84 9.49 4.76 -0.41
CA GLU A 84 8.78 5.28 -1.57
C GLU A 84 8.87 4.30 -2.73
N VAL A 85 10.09 3.84 -3.06
CA VAL A 85 10.29 2.84 -4.11
C VAL A 85 9.62 1.51 -3.74
N ALA A 86 9.68 1.08 -2.48
CA ALA A 86 9.01 -0.14 -2.03
C ALA A 86 7.49 -0.10 -2.27
N VAL A 87 6.84 1.02 -1.92
CA VAL A 87 5.40 1.23 -2.14
C VAL A 87 5.06 1.15 -3.63
N LEU A 88 5.86 1.82 -4.48
CA LEU A 88 5.66 1.81 -5.92
C LEU A 88 5.79 0.40 -6.51
N ARG A 89 6.78 -0.40 -6.11
CA ARG A 89 6.97 -1.76 -6.62
C ARG A 89 5.81 -2.69 -6.25
N TRP A 90 5.31 -2.62 -5.03
CA TRP A 90 4.15 -3.42 -4.64
C TRP A 90 2.84 -2.92 -5.26
N GLU A 91 2.72 -1.63 -5.54
CA GLU A 91 1.60 -1.10 -6.32
C GLU A 91 1.62 -1.59 -7.76
N GLU A 92 2.80 -1.64 -8.40
CA GLU A 92 2.97 -2.28 -9.71
C GLU A 92 2.56 -3.75 -9.67
N GLY A 93 2.98 -4.49 -8.63
CA GLY A 93 2.62 -5.90 -8.43
C GLY A 93 1.12 -6.11 -8.20
N LEU A 94 0.44 -5.19 -7.51
CA LEU A 94 -0.99 -5.31 -7.20
C LEU A 94 -1.90 -5.19 -8.40
N ALA A 95 -1.40 -4.62 -9.49
CA ALA A 95 -2.15 -4.50 -10.71
C ALA A 95 -1.89 -5.68 -11.68
N HIS A 96 -1.11 -6.68 -11.25
CA HIS A 96 -1.06 -8.01 -11.87
C HIS A 96 -2.38 -8.77 -11.57
N PRO A 97 -2.90 -9.59 -12.51
CA PRO A 97 -4.17 -10.31 -12.33
C PRO A 97 -4.16 -11.40 -11.25
N GLU A 98 -3.00 -11.70 -10.68
CA GLU A 98 -2.84 -12.79 -9.71
C GLU A 98 -3.26 -12.36 -8.31
N VAL A 99 -4.47 -12.74 -7.91
CA VAL A 99 -5.07 -12.35 -6.62
C VAL A 99 -4.44 -13.04 -5.41
N ALA A 100 -3.83 -14.23 -5.60
CA ALA A 100 -3.30 -15.04 -4.49
C ALA A 100 -2.20 -14.33 -3.68
N THR A 101 -1.40 -13.49 -4.33
CA THR A 101 -0.30 -12.71 -3.74
C THR A 101 -0.71 -11.28 -3.35
N ALA A 102 -1.90 -10.81 -3.78
CA ALA A 102 -2.39 -9.47 -3.52
C ALA A 102 -2.45 -9.17 -2.01
N GLN A 103 -2.84 -10.14 -1.19
CA GLN A 103 -2.88 -9.98 0.26
C GLN A 103 -1.51 -9.67 0.86
N LEU A 104 -0.46 -10.36 0.42
CA LEU A 104 0.90 -10.18 0.90
C LEU A 104 1.43 -8.81 0.47
N LEU A 105 1.21 -8.44 -0.79
CA LEU A 105 1.62 -7.15 -1.35
C LEU A 105 0.95 -5.98 -0.62
N LEU A 106 -0.35 -6.05 -0.36
CA LEU A 106 -1.09 -5.04 0.42
C LEU A 106 -0.55 -4.94 1.84
N SER A 107 -0.33 -6.07 2.49
CA SER A 107 0.18 -6.11 3.86
C SER A 107 1.58 -5.50 3.95
N ASN A 108 2.47 -5.79 2.99
CA ASN A 108 3.82 -5.23 2.94
C ASN A 108 3.80 -3.74 2.60
N ARG A 109 2.95 -3.31 1.65
CA ARG A 109 2.76 -1.89 1.31
C ARG A 109 2.24 -1.08 2.49
N ALA A 110 1.32 -1.64 3.28
CA ALA A 110 0.87 -1.02 4.53
C ALA A 110 2.06 -0.79 5.49
N GLN A 111 2.95 -1.78 5.64
CA GLN A 111 4.12 -1.64 6.49
C GLN A 111 5.11 -0.58 5.98
N ALA A 112 5.36 -0.47 4.67
CA ALA A 112 6.17 0.62 4.14
C ALA A 112 5.54 1.98 4.37
N ARG A 113 4.23 2.13 4.18
CA ARG A 113 3.52 3.39 4.44
C ARG A 113 3.58 3.79 5.92
N LEU A 114 3.61 2.81 6.83
CA LEU A 114 3.86 3.06 8.26
C LEU A 114 5.33 3.42 8.51
N ALA A 115 6.30 2.72 7.93
CA ALA A 115 7.71 3.03 8.14
C ALA A 115 8.10 4.40 7.56
N TRP A 116 7.44 4.83 6.50
CA TRP A 116 7.69 6.10 5.84
C TRP A 116 7.20 7.28 6.70
N SER A 117 8.12 8.16 7.12
CA SER A 117 7.82 9.31 7.99
C SER A 117 6.85 10.32 7.35
N THR A 118 6.94 10.52 6.04
CA THR A 118 5.98 11.29 5.23
C THR A 118 4.83 10.43 4.70
N GLY A 119 4.76 9.17 5.11
CA GLY A 119 3.83 8.18 4.61
C GLY A 119 2.37 8.50 4.96
N ASN A 120 1.49 8.16 4.04
CA ASN A 120 0.05 8.35 4.21
C ASN A 120 -0.52 7.30 5.19
N ALA A 121 -0.80 7.72 6.43
CA ALA A 121 -1.41 6.87 7.45
C ALA A 121 -2.78 6.31 7.02
N SER A 122 -3.62 7.10 6.35
CA SER A 122 -4.93 6.60 5.88
C SER A 122 -4.77 5.55 4.79
N GLY A 123 -3.78 5.73 3.89
CA GLY A 123 -3.41 4.71 2.91
C GLY A 123 -2.93 3.40 3.54
N SER A 124 -2.26 3.46 4.69
CA SER A 124 -1.85 2.25 5.43
C SER A 124 -3.02 1.51 6.08
N VAL A 125 -4.06 2.22 6.52
CA VAL A 125 -5.30 1.62 7.04
C VAL A 125 -6.03 0.89 5.91
N CYS A 126 -6.20 1.53 4.75
CA CYS A 126 -6.89 0.93 3.60
C CYS A 126 -6.19 -0.35 3.14
N ASP A 127 -4.87 -0.31 2.99
CA ASP A 127 -4.08 -1.47 2.57
C ASP A 127 -4.16 -2.63 3.57
N ALA A 128 -4.00 -2.32 4.86
CA ALA A 128 -4.05 -3.34 5.91
C ALA A 128 -5.46 -3.93 6.06
N ALA A 129 -6.51 -3.11 5.94
CA ALA A 129 -7.90 -3.57 5.97
C ALA A 129 -8.21 -4.49 4.78
N ALA A 130 -7.79 -4.11 3.57
CA ALA A 130 -7.94 -4.94 2.38
C ALA A 130 -7.18 -6.27 2.53
N ALA A 131 -5.97 -6.26 3.08
CA ALA A 131 -5.21 -7.48 3.35
C ALA A 131 -5.91 -8.42 4.36
N VAL A 132 -6.54 -7.86 5.39
CA VAL A 132 -7.34 -8.61 6.37
C VAL A 132 -8.61 -9.19 5.73
N ILE A 133 -9.29 -8.43 4.87
CA ILE A 133 -10.49 -8.90 4.15
C ILE A 133 -10.13 -10.07 3.22
N LEU A 134 -8.99 -9.99 2.50
CA LEU A 134 -8.54 -11.04 1.61
C LEU A 134 -8.10 -12.32 2.35
N ARG A 135 -7.44 -12.17 3.50
CA ARG A 135 -7.01 -13.31 4.33
C ARG A 135 -7.18 -12.98 5.82
N PRO A 136 -8.38 -13.22 6.38
CA PRO A 136 -8.66 -12.93 7.79
C PRO A 136 -7.86 -13.80 8.77
N THR A 137 -7.28 -14.90 8.29
CA THR A 137 -6.43 -15.82 9.07
C THR A 137 -4.98 -15.34 9.20
N CYS A 138 -4.57 -14.27 8.50
CA CYS A 138 -3.20 -13.77 8.59
C CYS A 138 -3.06 -12.82 9.79
N ARG A 139 -2.40 -13.31 10.85
CA ARG A 139 -2.13 -12.53 12.07
C ARG A 139 -1.29 -11.27 11.81
N LYS A 140 -0.30 -11.35 10.91
CA LYS A 140 0.57 -10.22 10.56
C LYS A 140 -0.25 -9.04 10.01
N SER A 141 -1.24 -9.31 9.16
CA SER A 141 -2.10 -8.28 8.57
C SER A 141 -3.00 -7.61 9.61
N TRP A 142 -3.55 -8.36 10.58
CA TRP A 142 -4.28 -7.76 11.70
C TRP A 142 -3.40 -6.88 12.59
N ARG A 143 -2.16 -7.32 12.89
CA ARG A 143 -1.20 -6.51 13.67
C ARG A 143 -0.87 -5.19 12.96
N ARG A 144 -0.61 -5.25 11.64
CA ARG A 144 -0.36 -4.07 10.81
C ARG A 144 -1.57 -3.14 10.77
N LEU A 145 -2.79 -3.66 10.69
CA LEU A 145 -4.03 -2.88 10.77
C LEU A 145 -4.18 -2.16 12.12
N GLY A 146 -3.89 -2.85 13.23
CA GLY A 146 -3.90 -2.26 14.56
C GLY A 146 -2.91 -1.10 14.69
N GLU A 147 -1.68 -1.26 14.17
CA GLU A 147 -0.69 -0.18 14.13
C GLU A 147 -1.13 1.00 13.26
N SER A 148 -1.70 0.74 12.08
CA SER A 148 -2.27 1.79 11.24
C SER A 148 -3.34 2.59 11.97
N PHE A 149 -4.24 1.93 12.71
CA PHE A 149 -5.24 2.63 13.51
C PHE A 149 -4.64 3.48 14.63
N ARG A 150 -3.58 3.01 15.31
CA ARG A 150 -2.88 3.80 16.33
C ARG A 150 -2.26 5.05 15.74
N ARG A 151 -1.58 4.91 14.60
CA ARG A 151 -0.96 6.05 13.90
C ARG A 151 -1.99 7.05 13.37
N SER A 152 -3.19 6.58 13.02
CA SER A 152 -4.33 7.42 12.66
C SER A 152 -5.15 7.95 13.85
N ASN A 153 -4.70 7.74 15.10
CA ASN A 153 -5.38 8.18 16.32
C ASN A 153 -6.79 7.57 16.51
N LEU A 154 -6.96 6.29 16.16
CA LEU A 154 -8.20 5.51 16.31
C LEU A 154 -8.01 4.33 17.29
N PRO A 155 -7.85 4.59 18.60
CA PRO A 155 -7.44 3.57 19.57
C PRO A 155 -8.48 2.47 19.81
N ALA A 156 -9.78 2.76 19.66
CA ALA A 156 -10.82 1.75 19.79
C ALA A 156 -10.77 0.71 18.67
N ALA A 157 -10.58 1.16 17.42
CA ALA A 157 -10.40 0.29 16.26
C ALA A 157 -9.09 -0.52 16.35
N ALA A 158 -8.02 0.09 16.85
CA ALA A 158 -6.76 -0.61 17.10
C ALA A 158 -6.93 -1.76 18.10
N ARG A 159 -7.61 -1.53 19.23
CA ARG A 159 -7.90 -2.60 20.21
C ARG A 159 -8.71 -3.73 19.59
N GLN A 160 -9.69 -3.41 18.76
CA GLN A 160 -10.49 -4.43 18.09
C GLN A 160 -9.65 -5.26 17.12
N ALA A 161 -8.76 -4.64 16.35
CA ALA A 161 -7.83 -5.35 15.47
C ALA A 161 -6.88 -6.26 16.27
N ASP A 162 -6.40 -5.82 17.43
CA ASP A 162 -5.54 -6.62 18.31
C ASP A 162 -6.28 -7.85 18.89
N ILE A 163 -7.55 -7.69 19.29
CA ILE A 163 -8.41 -8.81 19.73
C ILE A 163 -8.60 -9.81 18.58
N CYS A 164 -8.88 -9.33 17.37
CA CYS A 164 -9.00 -10.20 16.20
C CYS A 164 -7.69 -10.94 15.90
N ALA A 165 -6.54 -10.27 16.01
CA ALA A 165 -5.23 -10.89 15.85
C ALA A 165 -4.97 -12.02 16.85
N GLN A 166 -5.44 -11.88 18.09
CA GLN A 166 -5.33 -12.92 19.12
C GLN A 166 -6.26 -14.09 18.86
N ARG A 167 -7.50 -13.84 18.40
CA ARG A 167 -8.45 -14.90 18.05
C ARG A 167 -7.95 -15.80 16.92
N VAL A 168 -7.20 -15.24 15.97
CA VAL A 168 -6.55 -16.04 14.91
C VAL A 168 -5.65 -17.14 15.49
N LEU A 169 -4.90 -16.86 16.56
CA LEU A 169 -4.04 -17.87 17.23
C LEU A 169 -4.83 -19.05 17.81
N GLN A 170 -6.09 -18.82 18.16
CA GLN A 170 -6.95 -19.83 18.76
C GLN A 170 -7.61 -20.72 17.69
N THR A 171 -7.40 -20.43 16.39
CA THR A 171 -7.95 -21.22 15.30
C THR A 171 -6.98 -22.31 14.83
N PRO A 172 -7.43 -23.56 14.62
CA PRO A 172 -6.57 -24.65 14.18
C PRO A 172 -5.94 -24.40 12.80
N ALA A 173 -6.58 -23.59 11.95
CA ALA A 173 -6.09 -23.22 10.62
C ALA A 173 -4.84 -22.32 10.64
N ALA A 174 -4.60 -21.58 11.73
CA ALA A 174 -3.42 -20.71 11.85
C ALA A 174 -2.10 -21.50 11.88
N THR A 175 -2.12 -22.70 12.47
CA THR A 175 -0.91 -23.55 12.60
C THR A 175 -0.37 -24.06 11.27
N ALA A 176 -1.22 -24.17 10.24
CA ALA A 176 -0.81 -24.64 8.91
C ALA A 176 -0.37 -23.48 7.99
N ALA A 177 -1.02 -22.31 8.08
CA ALA A 177 -0.72 -21.15 7.23
C ALA A 177 0.58 -20.41 7.64
N GLU A 178 0.99 -20.49 8.91
CA GLU A 178 2.24 -19.88 9.39
C GLU A 178 3.51 -20.53 8.78
N VAL A 179 3.43 -21.79 8.35
CA VAL A 179 4.57 -22.54 7.78
C VAL A 179 4.92 -22.08 6.36
N GLU A 180 3.97 -21.55 5.60
CA GLU A 180 4.18 -21.12 4.21
C GLU A 180 4.65 -19.65 4.11
N GLU A 181 4.35 -18.82 5.12
CA GLU A 181 4.66 -17.38 5.15
C GLU A 181 6.02 -17.03 5.82
N ALA A 182 6.80 -18.07 6.20
CA ALA A 182 8.08 -17.94 6.90
C ALA A 182 9.24 -17.42 6.02
N THR A 183 9.03 -17.19 4.72
CA THR A 183 10.08 -16.68 3.80
C THR A 183 10.08 -15.15 3.64
N VAL A 184 9.17 -14.39 4.26
CA VAL A 184 9.04 -12.96 3.97
C VAL A 184 9.16 -12.08 5.23
N MET A 185 10.35 -11.48 5.34
CA MET A 185 10.71 -10.27 6.11
C MET A 185 10.45 -10.28 7.62
N GLU A 186 11.42 -10.79 8.40
CA GLU A 186 11.58 -10.38 9.80
C GLU A 186 12.21 -8.98 9.84
N SER A 187 11.48 -7.98 10.33
CA SER A 187 12.07 -6.69 10.68
C SER A 187 12.89 -6.85 11.97
N PRO A 188 14.15 -6.35 12.04
CA PRO A 188 14.99 -6.49 13.23
C PRO A 188 14.49 -5.69 14.45
N GLU A 189 13.55 -4.75 14.28
CA GLU A 189 13.12 -3.83 15.36
C GLU A 189 11.88 -4.32 16.16
N GLY A 190 11.28 -5.46 15.80
CA GLY A 190 10.05 -5.95 16.45
C GLY A 190 10.23 -6.73 17.75
N LYS A 191 11.45 -7.12 18.12
CA LYS A 191 11.69 -8.02 19.26
C LYS A 191 11.46 -7.37 20.64
N GLY A 192 11.41 -6.04 20.73
CA GLY A 192 11.26 -5.32 22.00
C GLY A 192 9.81 -5.13 22.47
N ALA A 193 8.84 -5.00 21.55
CA ALA A 193 7.46 -4.69 21.90
C ALA A 193 6.62 -5.95 22.25
N ASP A 194 6.97 -7.11 21.68
CA ASP A 194 6.23 -8.37 21.90
C ASP A 194 6.38 -8.91 23.33
N ALA A 195 7.48 -8.59 24.04
CA ALA A 195 7.68 -9.00 25.44
C ALA A 195 6.98 -8.08 26.46
N LEU A 196 6.81 -6.80 26.14
CA LEU A 196 6.22 -5.81 27.06
C LEU A 196 4.68 -5.89 27.11
N LEU A 197 4.02 -6.25 26.00
CA LEU A 197 2.56 -6.31 25.96
C LEU A 197 1.97 -7.52 26.71
N LEU A 198 2.73 -8.61 26.83
CA LEU A 198 2.33 -9.82 27.55
C LEU A 198 2.28 -9.64 29.08
N GLY A 199 3.03 -8.68 29.62
CA GLY A 199 3.06 -8.40 31.07
C GLY A 199 1.94 -7.45 31.55
N VAL A 200 1.38 -6.61 30.69
CA VAL A 200 0.45 -5.53 31.11
C VAL A 200 -1.00 -6.02 31.22
N LEU A 201 -1.37 -7.14 30.61
CA LEU A 201 -2.77 -7.61 30.54
C LEU A 201 -3.15 -8.71 31.55
N GLN A 202 -2.26 -9.09 32.47
CA GLN A 202 -2.61 -10.03 33.56
C GLN A 202 -3.55 -9.46 34.63
N GLY A 203 -4.06 -8.22 34.46
CA GLY A 203 -4.88 -7.54 35.48
C GLY A 203 -6.25 -7.00 35.03
N ALA A 204 -6.71 -7.26 33.80
CA ALA A 204 -8.00 -6.72 33.35
C ALA A 204 -9.14 -7.76 33.47
N PRO A 205 -10.22 -7.48 34.22
CA PRO A 205 -11.37 -8.39 34.30
C PRO A 205 -12.12 -8.47 32.96
N PRO A 206 -12.76 -9.61 32.65
CA PRO A 206 -13.47 -9.80 31.40
C PRO A 206 -14.69 -8.88 31.33
N CYS A 207 -14.71 -7.94 30.38
CA CYS A 207 -15.91 -7.19 30.04
C CYS A 207 -16.88 -8.10 29.27
N GLU A 208 -17.94 -8.55 29.95
CA GLU A 208 -19.13 -9.10 29.32
C GLU A 208 -19.83 -7.99 28.51
N LEU A 209 -19.96 -8.18 27.20
CA LEU A 209 -20.78 -7.33 26.35
C LEU A 209 -22.19 -7.94 26.28
N SER A 210 -23.17 -7.27 26.87
CA SER A 210 -24.60 -7.57 26.68
C SER A 210 -25.08 -7.10 25.29
N PRO A 211 -25.99 -7.84 24.62
CA PRO A 211 -26.57 -7.44 23.34
C PRO A 211 -27.81 -6.55 23.53
N ALA A 212 -27.67 -5.25 23.25
CA ALA A 212 -28.75 -4.26 23.13
C ALA A 212 -28.21 -3.14 22.22
N GLU A 213 -28.86 -2.57 21.21
CA GLU A 213 -30.20 -2.61 20.63
C GLU A 213 -29.99 -2.23 19.15
N VAL A 214 -30.58 -2.97 18.22
CA VAL A 214 -30.66 -2.55 16.81
C VAL A 214 -32.11 -2.12 16.60
N GLU A 215 -32.37 -0.82 16.65
CA GLU A 215 -33.63 -0.28 16.13
C GLU A 215 -33.51 -0.06 14.61
N PRO A 216 -34.54 -0.42 13.82
CA PRO A 216 -34.56 -0.16 12.39
C PRO A 216 -34.98 1.28 12.10
N LEU A 217 -34.21 1.96 11.26
CA LEU A 217 -34.55 3.27 10.69
C LEU A 217 -35.79 3.14 9.78
N GLU A 218 -36.91 3.73 10.20
CA GLU A 218 -38.03 4.04 9.31
C GLU A 218 -37.66 5.23 8.41
N VAL A 219 -37.87 5.04 7.11
CA VAL A 219 -37.71 6.05 6.06
C VAL A 219 -39.02 6.83 5.97
N GLN A 220 -38.95 8.16 6.13
CA GLN A 220 -39.99 9.10 5.69
C GLN A 220 -39.57 9.79 4.40
#